data_AF-A0A937ZLM2-F1
#
_entry.id   AF-A0A937ZLM2-F1
#
_cell.length_a   1.000
_cell.length_b   1.000
_cell.length_c   1.000
_cell.angle_alpha   90.00
_cell.angle_beta   90.00
_cell.angle_gamma   90.00
#
_symmetry.space_group_name_H-M   'P 1'
#
loop_
_entity.id
_entity.type
_entity.pdbx_description
1 polymer ?
#
loop_
_entity_poly.entity_id
_entity_poly.type
_entity_poly.pdbx_seq_one_letter_code
_entity_poly.pdbx_strand_id
1 'polypeptide(L)' 'MRRFKALFAVPRPDFDRIRADTTRFLAWPGTRHTVAARFPLDDCAAAHELVESGNKIGTVVVKPQR' A
#
# COMPACT_ATOMS: atom_id res chain seq x y z
N MET A 1 16.77 14.45 -1.90
CA MET A 1 15.91 14.70 -3.08
C MET A 1 15.05 13.47 -3.34
N ARG A 2 13.81 13.42 -2.81
CA ARG A 2 12.90 12.27 -3.00
C ARG A 2 12.18 12.44 -4.34
N ARG A 3 12.51 11.61 -5.33
CA ARG A 3 11.82 11.57 -6.63
C ARG A 3 10.47 10.90 -6.45
N PHE A 4 9.42 11.66 -6.18
CA PHE A 4 8.05 11.19 -6.41
C PHE A 4 7.80 11.22 -7.92
N LYS A 5 7.80 10.06 -8.57
CA LYS A 5 7.15 9.93 -9.88
C LYS A 5 5.71 9.52 -9.61
N ALA A 6 4.75 10.25 -10.19
CA ALA A 6 3.37 9.78 -10.24
C ALA A 6 3.37 8.37 -10.84
N LEU A 7 2.77 7.41 -10.14
CA LEU A 7 2.79 5.99 -10.51
C LEU A 7 2.30 5.77 -11.96
N PHE A 8 1.37 6.61 -12.39
CA PHE A 8 0.76 6.62 -13.72
C PHE A 8 1.67 7.11 -14.86
N ALA A 9 2.84 7.70 -14.54
CA ALA A 9 3.82 8.18 -15.52
C ALA A 9 4.95 7.17 -15.79
N VAL A 10 4.91 5.99 -15.16
CA VAL A 10 5.88 4.91 -15.37
C VAL A 10 5.48 4.11 -16.61
N PRO A 11 6.38 3.89 -17.61
CA PRO A 11 6.10 3.01 -18.74
C PRO A 11 5.64 1.64 -18.27
N ARG A 12 4.65 1.05 -18.96
CA ARG A 12 4.03 -0.19 -18.51
C ARG A 12 5.03 -1.35 -18.26
N PRO A 13 6.05 -1.58 -19.12
CA PRO A 13 7.05 -2.62 -18.86
C PRO A 13 7.84 -2.40 -17.56
N ASP A 14 8.17 -1.14 -17.24
CA ASP A 14 8.86 -0.82 -15.98
C ASP A 14 7.95 -1.04 -14.78
N PHE A 15 6.67 -0.68 -14.90
CA PHE A 15 5.69 -0.91 -13.85
C PHE A 15 5.48 -2.40 -13.57
N ASP A 16 5.38 -3.21 -14.62
CA ASP A 16 5.22 -4.66 -14.50
C ASP A 16 6.47 -5.30 -13.86
N ARG A 17 7.68 -4.82 -14.20
CA ARG A 17 8.92 -5.25 -13.53
C ARG A 17 8.93 -4.91 -12.04
N ILE A 18 8.60 -3.66 -11.68
CA ILE A 18 8.53 -3.22 -10.28
C ILE A 18 7.52 -4.07 -9.49
N ARG A 19 6.38 -4.40 -10.11
CA ARG A 19 5.37 -5.26 -9.50
C ARG A 19 5.91 -6.67 -9.26
N ALA A 20 6.57 -7.27 -10.25
CA ALA A 20 7.14 -8.61 -10.11
C ALA A 20 8.22 -8.68 -9.01
N ASP A 21 9.11 -7.68 -8.96
CA ASP A 21 10.15 -7.59 -7.94
C ASP A 21 9.55 -7.42 -6.54
N THR A 22 8.52 -6.58 -6.40
CA THR A 22 7.80 -6.38 -5.14
C THR A 22 7.11 -7.68 -4.70
N THR A 23 6.45 -8.40 -5.61
CA THR A 23 5.84 -9.70 -5.29
C THR A 23 6.87 -10.72 -4.81
N ARG A 24 8.03 -10.81 -5.48
CA ARG A 24 9.12 -11.69 -5.06
C ARG A 24 9.63 -11.33 -3.66
N PHE A 25 9.82 -10.04 -3.39
CA PHE A 25 10.27 -9.56 -2.08
C PHE A 25 9.27 -9.87 -0.96
N LEU A 26 7.98 -9.66 -1.22
CA LEU A 26 6.91 -9.95 -0.26
C LEU A 26 6.72 -11.44 0.02
N ALA A 27 7.08 -12.31 -0.93
CA ALA A 27 7.05 -13.77 -0.76
C ALA A 27 8.28 -14.31 -0.02
N TRP A 28 9.33 -13.50 0.20
CA TRP A 28 10.54 -13.93 0.88
C TRP A 28 10.24 -14.28 2.35
N PRO A 29 10.71 -15.43 2.88
CA PRO A 29 10.47 -15.82 4.27
C PRO A 29 10.96 -14.77 5.28
N GLY A 30 10.09 -14.36 6.19
CA GLY A 30 10.43 -13.36 7.22
C GLY A 30 10.16 -11.91 6.82
N THR A 31 9.75 -11.63 5.58
CA THR A 31 9.20 -10.31 5.21
C THR A 31 7.87 -10.09 5.94
N ARG A 32 7.81 -9.10 6.82
CA ARG A 32 6.58 -8.72 7.54
C ARG A 32 5.94 -7.49 6.89
N HIS A 33 4.73 -7.65 6.38
CA HIS A 33 3.89 -6.54 5.96
C HIS A 33 2.93 -6.16 7.09
N THR A 34 3.37 -5.24 7.95
CA THR A 34 2.58 -4.81 9.12
C THR A 34 1.29 -4.13 8.67
N VAL A 35 0.15 -4.67 9.10
CA VAL A 35 -1.17 -4.04 8.89
C VAL A 35 -1.52 -3.27 10.15
N ALA A 36 -1.64 -1.95 10.02
CA ALA A 36 -1.96 -1.04 11.12
C ALA A 36 -3.43 -1.13 11.53
N ALA A 37 -4.33 -1.21 10.53
CA ALA A 37 -5.77 -1.31 10.73
C ALA A 37 -6.46 -1.84 9.47
N ARG A 38 -7.72 -2.27 9.63
CA ARG A 38 -8.59 -2.66 8.53
C ARG A 38 -9.93 -1.95 8.66
N PHE A 39 -10.39 -1.37 7.57
CA PHE A 39 -11.69 -0.69 7.50
C PHE A 39 -12.55 -1.32 6.39
N PRO A 40 -13.87 -1.38 6.55
CA PRO A 40 -14.76 -1.67 5.44
C PRO A 40 -14.80 -0.48 4.46
N LEU A 41 -15.27 -0.72 3.23
CA LEU A 41 -15.27 0.29 2.16
C LEU A 41 -16.16 1.50 2.48
N ASP A 42 -17.25 1.30 3.19
CA ASP A 42 -18.14 2.37 3.66
C ASP A 42 -17.50 3.24 4.75
N ASP A 43 -16.37 2.82 5.32
CA ASP A 43 -15.60 3.57 6.32
C ASP A 43 -14.25 4.06 5.77
N CYS A 44 -14.23 4.44 4.49
CA CYS A 44 -13.05 5.04 3.86
C CYS A 44 -12.58 6.32 4.57
N ALA A 45 -13.51 7.11 5.12
CA ALA A 45 -13.18 8.36 5.81
C ALA A 45 -12.29 8.09 7.03
N ALA A 46 -12.69 7.19 7.94
CA ALA A 46 -11.88 6.84 9.11
C ALA A 46 -10.55 6.20 8.72
N ALA A 47 -10.52 5.43 7.63
CA ALA A 47 -9.27 4.90 7.08
C ALA A 47 -8.28 6.02 6.70
N HIS A 48 -8.76 7.09 6.07
CA HIS A 48 -7.96 8.26 5.71
C HIS A 48 -7.53 9.06 6.93
N GLU A 49 -8.43 9.31 7.87
CA GLU A 49 -8.10 10.01 9.12
C GLU A 49 -6.98 9.29 9.89
N LEU A 50 -7.02 7.95 9.97
CA LEU A 50 -5.93 7.18 10.59
C LEU A 50 -4.61 7.33 9.83
N VAL A 51 -4.64 7.36 8.49
CA VAL A 51 -3.43 7.59 7.66
C VAL A 51 -2.85 8.98 7.92
N GLU A 52 -3.72 10.00 7.97
CA GLU A 52 -3.35 11.40 8.14
C GLU A 52 -2.92 11.73 9.57
N SER A 53 -3.37 10.96 10.56
CA SER A 53 -2.99 11.13 11.97
C SER A 53 -1.48 11.07 12.22
N GLY A 54 -0.70 10.46 11.31
CA GLY A 54 0.74 10.27 11.46
C GLY A 54 1.13 9.22 12.51
N ASN A 55 0.18 8.67 13.27
CA ASN A 55 0.43 7.81 14.43
C ASN A 55 0.46 6.32 14.10
N LYS A 56 0.20 5.93 12.85
CA LYS A 56 0.17 4.52 12.45
C LYS A 56 1.53 3.99 12.00
N ILE A 57 1.86 2.77 12.43
CA ILE A 57 2.97 1.98 11.88
C ILE A 57 2.38 0.84 11.05
N GLY A 58 2.70 0.83 9.76
CA GLY A 58 2.20 -0.16 8.81
C GLY A 58 1.10 0.35 7.87
N THR A 59 0.49 -0.58 7.15
CA THR A 59 -0.47 -0.34 6.06
C THR A 59 -1.91 -0.38 6.59
N VAL A 60 -2.73 0.59 6.18
CA VAL A 60 -4.18 0.54 6.37
C VAL A 60 -4.80 -0.18 5.18
N VAL A 61 -5.66 -1.16 5.44
CA VAL A 61 -6.30 -1.96 4.38
C VAL A 61 -7.79 -1.69 4.39
N VAL A 62 -8.30 -1.14 3.30
CA VAL A 62 -9.75 -1.04 3.06
C VAL A 62 -10.21 -2.30 2.35
N LYS A 63 -11.27 -2.95 2.85
CA LYS A 63 -11.86 -4.14 2.23
C LYS A 63 -13.18 -3.79 1.54
N PRO A 64 -13.42 -4.30 0.31
CA PRO A 64 -14.72 -4.14 -0.32
C PRO A 64 -15.82 -4.81 0.52
N GLN A 65 -17.04 -4.25 0.48
CA GLN A 65 -18.23 -4.96 0.91
C GLN A 65 -18.53 -6.05 -0.14
N ARG A 66 -18.78 -7.27 0.33
CA ARG A 66 -19.14 -8.39 -0.55
C ARG A 66 -20.53 -8.20 -1.16
#